data_AF-V4JF90-F1
#
_entry.id   AF-V4JF90-F1
#
_cell.length_a   1.000
_cell.length_b   1.000
_cell.length_c   1.000
_cell.angle_alpha   90.00
_cell.angle_beta   90.00
_cell.angle_gamma   90.00
#
_symmetry.space_group_name_H-M   'P 1'
#
loop_
_entity.id
_entity.type
_entity.pdbx_description
1 polymer ?
#
loop_
_entity_poly.entity_id
_entity_poly.type
_entity_poly.pdbx_seq_one_letter_code
_entity_poly.pdbx_strand_id
1 'polypeptide(L)'
;MHDLLWRPVGQLVRFVIVIHPHRRRFILISTDLALEAIDIIRLDGLRFKIDVNFKQSIHVFGTFHYHFLMKPTKPPKRRNGNQHLHREPAAYCQAVKHKLHADPVFVQAGCIAQGLAHIWQPAIRD
;
A
#
# COMPACT_ATOMS: atom_id res chain seq x y z
N MET A 1 -10.55 23.74 15.05
CA MET A 1 -11.10 22.40 14.71
C MET A 1 -12.61 22.51 14.75
N HIS A 2 -13.33 21.88 13.82
CA HIS A 2 -14.80 21.90 13.79
C HIS A 2 -15.35 20.57 13.30
N ASP A 3 -16.48 20.15 13.86
CA ASP A 3 -17.19 18.94 13.44
C ASP A 3 -18.29 19.35 12.46
N LEU A 4 -18.24 18.81 11.23
CA LEU A 4 -19.14 19.19 10.14
C LEU A 4 -19.73 17.94 9.49
N LEU A 5 -20.96 18.05 8.99
CA LEU A 5 -21.60 16.96 8.23
C LEU A 5 -20.95 16.82 6.86
N TRP A 6 -20.31 15.67 6.61
CA TRP A 6 -19.81 15.33 5.28
C TRP A 6 -20.93 14.71 4.45
N ARG A 7 -21.55 15.50 3.56
CA ARG A 7 -22.73 15.07 2.76
C ARG A 7 -22.53 13.78 1.95
N PRO A 8 -21.42 13.57 1.20
CA PRO A 8 -21.19 12.29 0.52
C PRO A 8 -21.15 11.03 1.39
N VAL A 9 -20.80 11.15 2.67
CA VAL A 9 -20.69 10.00 3.61
C VAL A 9 -21.88 9.96 4.57
N GLY A 10 -22.61 11.07 4.71
CA GLY A 10 -23.80 11.17 5.56
C GLY A 10 -23.50 11.18 7.07
N GLN A 11 -22.24 11.40 7.46
CA GLN A 11 -21.82 11.38 8.87
C GLN A 11 -21.09 12.66 9.28
N LEU A 12 -21.06 12.94 10.58
CA LEU A 12 -20.22 13.99 11.16
C LEU A 12 -18.76 13.59 11.08
N VAL A 13 -17.92 14.52 10.67
CA VAL A 13 -16.49 14.33 10.53
C VAL A 13 -15.78 15.57 11.06
N ARG A 14 -14.65 15.35 11.73
CA ARG A 14 -13.85 16.40 12.35
C ARG A 14 -12.86 16.99 11.36
N PHE A 15 -12.98 18.28 11.10
CA PHE A 15 -12.09 19.06 10.24
C PHE A 15 -11.04 19.81 11.05
N VAL A 16 -9.77 19.57 10.72
CA VAL A 16 -8.62 20.22 11.33
C VAL A 16 -7.86 20.98 10.25
N ILE A 17 -7.93 22.31 10.29
CA ILE A 17 -7.15 23.19 9.41
C ILE A 17 -5.79 23.40 10.04
N VAL A 18 -4.72 23.08 9.31
CA VAL A 18 -3.33 23.16 9.77
C VAL A 18 -2.60 24.24 9.00
N ILE A 19 -2.05 25.22 9.72
CA ILE A 19 -1.13 26.23 9.20
C ILE A 19 0.26 25.86 9.69
N HIS A 20 1.05 25.21 8.84
CA HIS A 20 2.38 24.76 9.19
C HIS A 20 3.42 25.86 8.90
N PRO A 21 4.44 26.09 9.74
CA PRO A 21 5.41 27.18 9.57
C PRO A 21 6.24 27.06 8.29
N HIS A 22 6.67 25.85 7.94
CA HIS A 22 7.54 25.58 6.77
C HIS A 22 6.85 24.82 5.63
N ARG A 23 5.61 24.38 5.82
CA ARG A 23 4.87 23.60 4.82
C ARG A 23 3.66 24.41 4.37
N ARG A 24 3.02 23.96 3.30
CA ARG A 24 1.76 24.55 2.86
C ARG A 24 0.67 24.35 3.92
N ARG A 25 -0.37 25.17 3.85
CA ARG A 25 -1.60 24.96 4.63
C ARG A 25 -2.31 23.73 4.09
N PHE A 26 -2.85 22.89 4.96
CA PHE A 26 -3.60 21.70 4.58
C PHE A 26 -4.71 21.41 5.57
N ILE A 27 -5.62 20.52 5.19
CA ILE A 27 -6.77 20.13 5.98
C ILE A 27 -6.65 18.63 6.26
N LEU A 28 -6.77 18.27 7.52
CA LEU A 28 -6.92 16.89 7.97
C LEU A 28 -8.37 16.65 8.37
N ILE A 29 -8.82 15.42 8.17
CA ILE A 29 -10.19 15.03 8.38
C ILE A 29 -10.20 13.70 9.13
N SER A 30 -10.97 13.59 10.21
CA SER A 30 -11.07 12.39 11.05
C SER A 30 -12.53 12.01 11.29
N THR A 31 -12.86 10.73 11.09
CA THR A 31 -14.19 10.18 11.46
C THR A 31 -14.33 9.97 12.96
N ASP A 32 -13.22 9.87 13.69
CA ASP A 32 -13.21 9.81 15.13
C ASP A 32 -13.30 11.23 15.72
N LEU A 33 -14.43 11.51 16.37
CA LEU A 33 -14.74 12.78 17.04
C LEU A 33 -14.24 12.82 18.50
N ALA A 34 -13.63 11.75 19.01
CA ALA A 34 -12.96 11.76 20.32
C ALA A 34 -11.52 12.28 20.22
N LEU A 35 -10.90 12.25 19.03
CA LEU A 35 -9.52 12.68 18.84
C LEU A 35 -9.36 14.20 18.85
N GLU A 36 -8.45 14.69 19.68
CA GLU A 36 -8.05 16.09 19.67
C GLU A 36 -7.31 16.47 18.39
N ALA A 37 -7.35 17.76 18.04
CA ALA A 37 -6.70 18.29 16.83
C ALA A 37 -5.22 17.93 16.76
N ILE A 38 -4.53 17.96 17.90
CA ILE A 38 -3.10 17.66 17.99
C ILE A 38 -2.81 16.18 17.71
N ASP A 39 -3.68 15.27 18.15
CA ASP A 39 -3.50 13.84 17.95
C ASP A 39 -3.76 13.45 16.50
N ILE A 40 -4.75 14.07 15.86
CA ILE A 40 -4.98 13.94 14.41
C ILE A 40 -3.73 14.38 13.62
N ILE A 41 -3.13 15.51 13.97
CA ILE A 41 -1.90 16.00 13.34
C ILE A 41 -0.72 15.03 13.59
N ARG A 42 -0.58 14.50 14.80
CA ARG A 42 0.46 13.52 15.15
C ARG A 42 0.30 12.23 14.36
N LEU A 43 -0.93 11.71 14.25
CA LEU A 43 -1.24 10.50 13.49
C LEU A 43 -0.95 10.68 12.00
N ASP A 44 -1.35 11.81 11.40
CA ASP A 44 -0.98 12.13 10.02
C ASP A 44 0.55 12.26 9.87
N GLY A 45 1.20 12.84 10.88
CA GLY A 45 2.65 12.87 11.00
C GLY A 45 3.30 11.49 10.98
N LEU A 46 2.66 10.43 11.49
CA LEU A 46 3.19 9.06 11.43
C LEU A 46 3.02 8.40 10.07
N ARG A 47 2.24 8.98 9.15
CA ARG A 47 1.95 8.39 7.84
C ARG A 47 3.19 8.24 6.96
N PHE A 48 4.24 9.05 7.17
CA PHE A 48 5.50 8.90 6.42
C PHE A 48 6.15 7.52 6.62
N LYS A 49 5.84 6.82 7.72
CA LYS A 49 6.34 5.45 7.94
C LYS A 49 5.94 4.51 6.82
N ILE A 50 4.77 4.70 6.20
CA ILE A 50 4.35 3.90 5.04
C ILE A 50 5.30 4.15 3.86
N ASP A 51 5.65 5.41 3.58
CA ASP A 51 6.56 5.76 2.49
C ASP A 51 7.97 5.21 2.73
N VAL A 52 8.48 5.30 3.96
CA VAL A 52 9.80 4.76 4.31
C VAL A 52 9.80 3.24 4.24
N ASN A 53 8.77 2.59 4.79
CA ASN A 53 8.64 1.14 4.72
C ASN A 53 8.56 0.66 3.28
N PHE A 54 7.78 1.32 2.44
CA PHE A 54 7.66 0.97 1.03
C PHE A 54 8.99 1.16 0.27
N LYS A 55 9.73 2.23 0.56
CA LYS A 55 11.08 2.42 0.03
C LYS A 55 12.02 1.29 0.43
N GLN A 56 11.97 0.83 1.68
CA GLN A 56 12.75 -0.34 2.12
C GLN A 56 12.29 -1.63 1.43
N SER A 57 10.99 -1.86 1.26
CA SER A 57 10.46 -3.02 0.54
C SER A 57 11.00 -3.09 -0.88
N ILE A 58 11.07 -1.96 -1.57
CA ILE A 58 11.62 -1.89 -2.94
C ILE A 58 13.14 -2.08 -2.92
N HIS A 59 13.87 -1.21 -2.21
CA HIS A 59 15.32 -1.09 -2.42
C HIS A 59 16.16 -2.05 -1.58
N VAL A 60 15.65 -2.55 -0.46
CA VAL A 60 16.39 -3.44 0.45
C VAL A 60 15.93 -4.88 0.27
N PHE A 61 14.62 -5.12 0.36
CA PHE A 61 14.06 -6.48 0.28
C PHE A 61 13.76 -6.94 -1.14
N GLY A 62 13.59 -6.01 -2.09
CA GLY A 62 13.22 -6.35 -3.47
C GLY A 62 11.83 -7.00 -3.58
N THR A 63 10.93 -6.72 -2.63
CA THR A 63 9.57 -7.29 -2.54
C THR A 63 8.75 -7.12 -3.82
N PHE A 64 9.09 -6.12 -4.64
CA PHE A 64 8.39 -5.80 -5.90
C PHE A 64 9.24 -6.03 -7.16
N HIS A 65 10.43 -6.64 -7.05
CA HIS A 65 11.34 -6.80 -8.19
C HIS A 65 11.21 -8.13 -8.92
N TYR A 66 10.49 -9.11 -8.35
CA TYR A 66 10.36 -10.42 -8.98
C TYR A 66 9.16 -10.47 -9.91
N HIS A 67 9.41 -10.85 -11.16
CA HIS A 67 8.37 -11.15 -12.14
C HIS A 67 8.25 -12.66 -12.30
N PHE A 68 7.14 -13.23 -11.82
CA PHE A 68 6.88 -14.64 -12.05
C PHE A 68 6.67 -14.90 -13.54
N LEU A 69 7.26 -15.97 -14.05
CA LEU A 69 7.15 -16.40 -15.44
C LEU A 69 6.61 -17.83 -15.48
N MET A 70 5.91 -18.15 -16.56
CA MET A 70 5.40 -19.48 -16.84
C MET A 70 6.07 -19.99 -18.13
N LYS A 71 6.49 -21.26 -18.18
CA LYS A 71 7.24 -21.77 -19.34
C LYS A 71 6.49 -21.61 -20.69
N PRO A 72 5.19 -21.95 -20.80
CA PRO A 72 4.39 -21.66 -22.00
C PRO A 72 3.76 -20.24 -22.04
N THR A 73 4.37 -19.20 -21.44
CA THR A 73 3.77 -17.85 -21.49
C THR A 73 3.70 -17.34 -22.94
N LYS A 74 2.50 -17.03 -23.43
CA LYS A 74 2.33 -16.43 -24.76
C LYS A 74 2.79 -14.97 -24.72
N PRO A 75 3.76 -14.55 -25.54
CA PRO A 75 4.20 -13.15 -25.56
C PRO A 75 3.05 -12.26 -26.06
N PRO A 76 2.72 -11.16 -25.35
CA PRO A 76 1.71 -10.23 -25.81
C PRO A 76 2.19 -9.55 -27.10
N LYS A 77 1.34 -9.53 -28.13
CA LYS A 77 1.63 -8.80 -29.38
C LYS A 77 1.56 -7.28 -29.14
N ARG A 78 2.26 -6.47 -29.94
CA ARG A 78 2.06 -5.01 -29.93
C ARG A 78 0.62 -4.69 -30.30
N ARG A 79 -0.02 -3.77 -29.56
CA ARG A 79 -1.47 -3.44 -29.68
C ARG A 79 -2.37 -4.67 -29.47
N ASN A 80 -1.98 -5.59 -28.60
CA ASN A 80 -2.84 -6.70 -28.21
C ASN A 80 -4.01 -6.17 -27.36
N GLY A 81 -5.23 -6.53 -27.74
CA GLY A 81 -6.43 -6.24 -26.95
C GLY A 81 -6.55 -7.17 -25.74
N ASN A 82 -7.78 -7.39 -25.29
CA ASN A 82 -8.04 -8.23 -24.12
C ASN A 82 -7.60 -9.69 -24.34
N GLN A 83 -6.94 -10.26 -23.34
CA GLN A 83 -6.62 -11.68 -23.30
C GLN A 83 -7.81 -12.45 -22.73
N HIS A 84 -8.30 -13.46 -23.47
CA HIS A 84 -9.46 -14.26 -23.07
C HIS A 84 -9.01 -15.60 -22.48
N LEU A 85 -8.74 -15.62 -21.18
CA LEU A 85 -8.27 -16.82 -20.49
C LEU A 85 -9.25 -18.01 -20.62
N HIS A 86 -10.57 -17.73 -20.66
CA HIS A 86 -11.62 -18.75 -20.79
C HIS A 86 -11.60 -19.51 -22.13
N ARG A 87 -10.84 -19.06 -23.13
CA ARG A 87 -10.68 -19.75 -24.43
C ARG A 87 -9.45 -20.64 -24.48
N GLU A 88 -8.64 -20.65 -23.44
CA GLU A 88 -7.42 -21.44 -23.36
C GLU A 88 -7.67 -22.81 -22.72
N PRO A 89 -6.80 -23.81 -22.96
CA PRO A 89 -6.89 -25.10 -22.31
C PRO A 89 -6.92 -24.98 -20.78
N ALA A 90 -7.64 -25.87 -20.11
CA ALA A 90 -7.77 -25.86 -18.65
C ALA A 90 -6.41 -25.85 -17.94
N ALA A 91 -5.43 -26.60 -18.46
CA ALA A 91 -4.06 -26.63 -17.94
C ALA A 91 -3.36 -25.25 -18.01
N TYR A 92 -3.55 -24.51 -19.11
CA TYR A 92 -3.01 -23.16 -19.25
C TYR A 92 -3.69 -22.18 -18.29
N CYS A 93 -5.01 -22.28 -18.15
CA CYS A 93 -5.78 -21.48 -17.20
C CYS A 93 -5.30 -21.67 -15.75
N GLN A 94 -5.08 -22.92 -15.34
CA GLN A 94 -4.57 -23.25 -14.01
C GLN A 94 -3.15 -22.69 -13.78
N ALA A 95 -2.28 -22.83 -14.78
CA ALA A 95 -0.92 -22.32 -14.68
C ALA A 95 -0.87 -20.78 -14.59
N VAL A 96 -1.76 -20.07 -15.30
CA VAL A 96 -1.92 -18.61 -15.15
C VAL A 96 -2.43 -18.24 -13.76
N LYS A 97 -3.39 -18.99 -13.20
CA LYS A 97 -3.88 -18.76 -11.82
C LYS A 97 -2.76 -18.95 -10.79
N HIS A 98 -1.96 -20.00 -10.91
CA HIS A 98 -0.81 -20.22 -10.03
C HIS A 98 0.21 -19.10 -10.12
N LYS A 99 0.51 -18.62 -11.34
CA LYS A 99 1.37 -17.47 -11.56
C LYS A 99 0.82 -16.22 -10.86
N LEU A 100 -0.46 -15.90 -11.08
CA LEU A 100 -1.12 -14.74 -10.46
C LEU A 100 -1.17 -14.84 -8.93
N HIS A 101 -1.27 -16.05 -8.38
CA HIS A 101 -1.26 -16.29 -6.95
C HIS A 101 0.15 -16.14 -6.35
N ALA A 102 1.21 -16.41 -7.12
CA ALA A 102 2.58 -16.29 -6.65
C ALA A 102 2.98 -14.83 -6.36
N ASP A 103 2.51 -13.87 -7.17
CA ASP A 103 2.77 -12.43 -7.00
C ASP A 103 2.39 -11.92 -5.58
N PRO A 104 1.12 -11.99 -5.12
CA PRO A 104 0.74 -11.49 -3.80
C PRO A 104 1.38 -12.28 -2.66
N VAL A 105 1.60 -13.59 -2.82
CA VAL A 105 2.29 -14.42 -1.81
C VAL A 105 3.73 -13.97 -1.64
N PHE A 106 4.43 -13.67 -2.73
CA PHE A 106 5.80 -13.15 -2.70
C PHE A 106 5.87 -11.78 -2.03
N VAL A 107 4.95 -10.87 -2.39
CA VAL A 107 4.87 -9.54 -1.77
C VAL A 107 4.63 -9.67 -0.27
N GLN A 108 3.70 -10.52 0.15
CA GLN A 108 3.39 -10.76 1.56
C GLN A 108 4.59 -11.34 2.31
N ALA A 109 5.30 -12.33 1.73
CA ALA A 109 6.50 -12.90 2.31
C ALA A 109 7.60 -11.83 2.50
N GLY A 110 7.79 -10.94 1.52
CA GLY A 110 8.72 -9.82 1.62
C GLY A 110 8.33 -8.82 2.71
N CYS A 111 7.03 -8.51 2.86
CA CYS A 111 6.54 -7.68 3.96
C CYS A 111 6.77 -8.32 5.34
N ILE A 112 6.57 -9.63 5.47
CA ILE A 112 6.84 -10.36 6.72
C ILE A 112 8.34 -10.34 7.03
N ALA A 113 9.19 -10.62 6.04
CA ALA A 113 10.65 -10.58 6.19
C ALA A 113 11.14 -9.19 6.62
N GLN A 114 10.58 -8.13 6.04
CA GLN A 114 10.88 -6.76 6.45
C GLN A 114 10.43 -6.47 7.89
N GLY A 115 9.22 -6.91 8.27
CA GLY A 115 8.72 -6.77 9.64
C GLY A 115 9.61 -7.47 10.65
N LEU A 116 10.05 -8.70 10.34
CA LEU A 116 11.01 -9.45 11.17
C LEU A 116 12.34 -8.71 11.26
N ALA A 117 12.92 -8.29 10.13
CA ALA A 117 14.19 -7.55 10.14
C ALA A 117 14.13 -6.28 11.01
N HIS A 118 12.98 -5.61 11.07
CA HIS A 118 12.79 -4.46 11.93
C HIS A 118 12.78 -4.81 13.43
N ILE A 119 12.23 -5.98 13.81
CA ILE A 119 12.22 -6.49 15.18
C ILE A 119 13.63 -6.93 15.61
N TRP A 120 14.36 -7.57 14.69
CA TRP A 120 15.68 -8.17 14.96
C TRP A 120 16.83 -7.19 14.87
N GLN A 121 16.59 -5.95 14.43
CA GLN A 121 17.57 -4.88 14.62
C GLN A 121 17.69 -4.61 16.13
N PRO A 122 18.85 -4.89 16.76
CA PRO A 122 19.09 -4.41 18.11
C PRO A 122 18.91 -2.89 18.06
N ALA A 123 18.43 -2.29 19.15
CA ALA A 123 18.37 -0.86 19.30
C ALA A 123 19.78 -0.26 19.14
N ILE A 124 20.23 -0.04 17.90
CA ILE A 124 21.43 0.74 17.60
C ILE A 124 20.99 2.19 17.64
N ARG A 125 20.69 2.65 18.86
CA ARG A 125 20.60 4.04 19.32
C ARG A 125 20.68 4.03 20.84
N ASP A 126 21.87 3.71 21.35
CA ASP A 126 22.43 4.35 22.54
C ASP A 126 23.61 5.20 22.07
#